data_AF-V5SI25-F1
#
_entry.id   AF-V5SI25-F1
#
_cell.length_a   1.000
_cell.length_b   1.000
_cell.length_c   1.000
_cell.angle_alpha   90.00
_cell.angle_beta   90.00
_cell.angle_gamma   90.00
#
_symmetry.space_group_name_H-M   'P 1'
#
loop_
_entity.id
_entity.type
_entity.pdbx_description
1 polymer ?
#
loop_
_entity_poly.entity_id
_entity_poly.type
_entity_poly.pdbx_seq_one_letter_code
_entity_poly.pdbx_strand_id
1 'polypeptide(L)'
;MTDKRSIAYDATFMILYIGVFAAMATLSVMLIALGAIGVEFGGPQLAALTINIAGWSALPFAPKLYRWLMGHPFSWRTNGALGGVIET
;
A
#
# COMPACT_ATOMS: atom_id res chain seq x y z
N MET A 1 -21.22 12.40 15.46
CA MET A 1 -20.47 11.36 16.20
C MET A 1 -19.67 10.56 15.20
N THR A 2 -18.35 10.72 15.19
CA THR A 2 -17.44 9.87 14.40
C THR A 2 -17.54 8.45 14.95
N ASP A 3 -18.04 7.52 14.14
CA ASP A 3 -18.16 6.12 14.53
C ASP A 3 -16.74 5.55 14.77
N LYS A 4 -16.43 5.17 16.01
CA LYS A 4 -15.10 4.64 16.37
C LYS A 4 -14.70 3.44 15.50
N ARG A 5 -15.67 2.71 14.95
CA ARG A 5 -15.43 1.60 14.02
C ARG A 5 -14.83 2.07 12.70
N SER A 6 -15.29 3.17 12.11
CA SER A 6 -14.75 3.65 10.82
C SER A 6 -13.29 4.11 10.95
N ILE A 7 -12.91 4.67 12.10
CA ILE A 7 -11.53 5.08 12.40
C ILE A 7 -10.58 3.88 12.44
N ALA A 8 -11.00 2.78 13.06
CA ALA A 8 -10.18 1.57 13.13
C ALA A 8 -9.92 0.98 11.74
N TYR A 9 -10.94 0.93 10.88
CA TYR A 9 -10.78 0.44 9.50
C TYR A 9 -9.87 1.32 8.65
N ASP A 10 -10.02 2.65 8.74
CA ASP A 10 -9.12 3.60 8.06
C ASP A 10 -7.67 3.42 8.52
N ALA A 11 -7.45 3.29 9.83
CA ALA A 11 -6.12 3.10 10.41
C ALA A 11 -5.47 1.78 9.95
N THR A 12 -6.23 0.68 10.00
CA THR A 12 -5.74 -0.63 9.53
C THR A 12 -5.42 -0.59 8.03
N PHE A 13 -6.30 -0.01 7.22
CA PHE A 13 -6.05 0.13 5.79
C PHE A 13 -4.79 0.96 5.51
N MET A 14 -4.58 2.06 6.24
CA MET A 14 -3.40 2.90 6.08
C MET A 14 -2.10 2.15 6.43
N ILE A 15 -2.07 1.41 7.54
CA ILE A 15 -0.91 0.61 7.95
C ILE A 15 -0.60 -0.46 6.89
N LEU A 16 -1.62 -1.19 6.43
CA LEU A 16 -1.45 -2.21 5.40
C LEU A 16 -0.98 -1.60 4.07
N TYR A 17 -1.55 -0.46 3.66
CA TYR A 17 -1.18 0.22 2.43
C TYR A 17 0.29 0.66 2.45
N ILE A 18 0.73 1.31 3.54
CA ILE A 18 2.12 1.73 3.71
C ILE A 18 3.05 0.52 3.78
N GLY A 19 2.67 -0.53 4.51
CA GLY A 19 3.45 -1.76 4.63
C GLY A 19 3.66 -2.46 3.29
N VAL A 20 2.60 -2.60 2.48
CA VAL A 20 2.70 -3.17 1.12
C VAL A 20 3.58 -2.28 0.24
N PHE A 21 3.38 -0.97 0.24
CA PHE A 21 4.21 -0.04 -0.52
C PHE A 21 5.70 -0.17 -0.16
N ALA A 22 6.02 -0.21 1.13
CA ALA A 22 7.39 -0.35 1.62
C ALA A 22 8.01 -1.70 1.21
N ALA A 23 7.26 -2.79 1.31
CA ALA A 23 7.71 -4.11 0.88
C ALA A 23 8.02 -4.13 -0.62
N MET A 24 7.17 -3.50 -1.44
CA MET A 24 7.35 -3.39 -2.89
C MET A 24 8.53 -2.51 -3.27
N ALA A 25 8.70 -1.37 -2.61
CA ALA A 25 9.86 -0.51 -2.80
C ALA A 25 11.16 -1.27 -2.47
N THR A 26 11.17 -1.99 -1.35
CA THR A 26 12.32 -2.81 -0.93
C THR A 26 12.62 -3.91 -1.96
N LEU A 27 11.60 -4.62 -2.42
CA LEU A 27 11.75 -5.66 -3.45
C LEU A 27 12.29 -5.08 -4.76
N SER A 28 11.83 -3.88 -5.14
CA SER A 28 12.34 -3.16 -6.32
C SER A 28 13.83 -2.87 -6.19
N VAL A 29 14.26 -2.35 -5.04
CA VAL A 29 15.68 -2.07 -4.77
C VAL A 29 16.51 -3.36 -4.81
N MET A 30 16.04 -4.45 -4.20
CA MET A 30 16.76 -5.73 -4.23
C MET A 30 16.89 -6.30 -5.64
N LEU A 31 15.82 -6.27 -6.46
CA LEU A 31 15.87 -6.77 -7.84
C LEU A 31 16.81 -5.92 -8.69
N ILE A 32 16.79 -4.59 -8.53
CA ILE A 32 17.74 -3.70 -9.22
C ILE A 32 19.18 -3.99 -8.79
N ALA A 33 19.42 -4.17 -7.48
CA ALA A 33 20.75 -4.50 -6.96
C ALA A 33 21.27 -5.82 -7.52
N LEU A 34 20.43 -6.86 -7.58
CA LEU A 34 20.78 -8.15 -8.20
C LEU A 34 21.13 -7.99 -9.69
N GLY A 35 20.34 -7.21 -10.42
CA GLY A 35 20.64 -6.90 -11.82
C GLY A 35 21.95 -6.12 -12.00
N ALA A 36 22.26 -5.18 -11.10
CA ALA A 36 23.46 -4.37 -11.15
C ALA A 36 24.75 -5.17 -10.92
N ILE A 37 24.70 -6.23 -10.10
CA ILE A 37 25.85 -7.14 -9.89
C ILE A 37 25.92 -8.27 -10.93
N GLY A 38 25.08 -8.25 -11.95
CA GLY A 38 25.09 -9.22 -13.04
C GLY A 38 24.58 -10.62 -12.64
N VAL A 39 23.77 -10.72 -11.58
CA VAL A 39 23.15 -11.99 -11.21
C VAL A 39 22.11 -12.38 -12.27
N GLU A 40 22.24 -13.58 -12.82
CA GLU A 40 21.24 -14.13 -13.73
C GLU A 40 19.90 -14.31 -13.01
N PHE A 41 18.83 -13.79 -13.62
CA PHE A 41 17.48 -13.92 -13.08
C PHE A 41 16.93 -15.32 -13.38
N GLY A 42 16.95 -16.18 -12.37
CA GLY A 42 16.23 -17.45 -12.40
C GLY A 42 14.71 -17.27 -12.29
N GLY A 43 13.99 -18.40 -12.33
CA GLY A 43 12.54 -18.44 -12.19
C GLY A 43 11.98 -17.67 -10.97
N PRO A 44 12.57 -17.81 -9.77
CA PRO A 44 12.11 -17.06 -8.59
C PRO A 44 12.24 -15.54 -8.74
N GLN A 45 13.34 -15.05 -9.32
CA GLN A 45 13.57 -13.62 -9.53
C GLN A 45 12.61 -13.04 -10.57
N LEU A 46 12.32 -13.80 -11.63
CA LEU A 46 11.31 -13.42 -12.63
C LEU A 46 9.89 -13.38 -12.03
N ALA A 47 9.55 -14.35 -11.18
CA ALA A 47 8.28 -14.35 -10.46
C ALA A 47 8.18 -13.15 -9.52
N ALA A 48 9.24 -12.87 -8.74
CA ALA A 48 9.31 -11.72 -7.86
C ALA A 48 9.19 -10.40 -8.62
N LEU A 49 9.86 -10.26 -9.76
CA LEU A 49 9.75 -9.11 -10.65
C LEU A 49 8.31 -8.93 -11.15
N THR A 50 7.68 -10.02 -11.61
CA THR A 50 6.30 -9.99 -12.10
C THR A 50 5.32 -9.55 -11.02
N ILE A 51 5.43 -10.13 -9.81
CA ILE A 51 4.62 -9.75 -8.65
C ILE A 51 4.84 -8.28 -8.28
N ASN A 52 6.08 -7.82 -8.33
CA ASN A 52 6.42 -6.43 -8.02
C ASN A 52 5.80 -5.46 -9.05
N ILE A 53 5.85 -5.77 -10.34
CA ILE A 53 5.17 -4.96 -11.37
C ILE A 53 3.64 -4.98 -11.16
N ALA A 54 3.08 -6.16 -10.89
CA ALA A 54 1.65 -6.32 -10.67
C ALA A 54 1.17 -5.52 -9.44
N GLY A 55 1.90 -5.56 -8.33
CA GLY A 55 1.52 -4.78 -7.15
C GLY A 55 1.64 -3.26 -7.39
N TRP A 56 2.65 -2.79 -8.14
CA TRP A 56 2.80 -1.36 -8.44
C TRP A 56 1.64 -0.85 -9.30
N SER A 57 1.20 -1.67 -10.25
CA SER A 57 0.02 -1.36 -11.07
C SER A 57 -1.29 -1.47 -10.28
N ALA A 58 -1.37 -2.32 -9.25
CA ALA A 58 -2.56 -2.46 -8.41
C ALA A 58 -2.71 -1.38 -7.32
N LEU A 59 -1.61 -0.82 -6.81
CA LEU A 59 -1.61 0.15 -5.70
C LEU A 59 -2.55 1.37 -5.91
N PRO A 60 -2.62 2.00 -7.10
CA PRO A 60 -3.56 3.10 -7.35
C PRO A 60 -5.04 2.73 -7.19
N PHE A 61 -5.38 1.44 -7.26
CA PHE A 61 -6.74 0.93 -7.12
C PHE A 61 -7.11 0.58 -5.67
N ALA A 62 -6.15 0.50 -4.76
CA ALA A 62 -6.41 0.15 -3.35
C ALA A 62 -7.44 1.06 -2.66
N PRO A 63 -7.46 2.40 -2.85
CA PRO A 63 -8.50 3.25 -2.25
C PRO A 63 -9.90 2.97 -2.81
N LYS A 64 -9.99 2.54 -4.08
CA LYS A 64 -11.27 2.14 -4.70
C LYS A 64 -11.76 0.82 -4.11
N LEU A 65 -10.86 -0.14 -3.92
CA LEU A 65 -11.17 -1.41 -3.27
C LEU A 65 -11.65 -1.19 -1.83
N TYR A 66 -10.98 -0.31 -1.07
CA TYR A 66 -11.42 0.07 0.27
C TYR A 66 -12.84 0.62 0.28
N ARG A 67 -13.14 1.58 -0.61
CA ARG A 67 -14.49 2.16 -0.73
C ARG A 67 -15.54 1.09 -1.04
N TRP A 68 -15.22 0.15 -1.90
CA TRP A 68 -16.13 -0.93 -2.26
C TRP A 68 -16.40 -1.87 -1.07
N LEU A 69 -15.38 -2.22 -0.29
CA LEU A 69 -15.51 -3.11 0.87
C LEU A 69 -16.21 -2.45 2.06
N MET A 70 -15.88 -1.19 2.33
CA MET A 70 -16.33 -0.48 3.54
C MET A 70 -17.56 0.39 3.33
N GLY A 71 -17.96 0.65 2.07
CA GLY A 71 -19.14 1.46 1.74
C GLY A 71 -18.94 2.97 1.92
N HIS A 72 -17.77 3.43 2.35
CA HIS A 72 -17.42 4.84 2.49
C HIS A 72 -16.02 5.13 1.92
N PRO A 73 -15.74 6.36 1.46
CA PRO A 73 -14.40 6.71 1.00
C PRO A 73 -13.39 6.63 2.14
N PHE A 74 -12.16 6.21 1.81
CA PHE A 74 -11.00 6.40 2.69
C PHE A 74 -10.70 7.89 2.82
N SER A 75 -10.62 8.42 4.04
CA SER A 75 -10.31 9.84 4.26
C SER A 75 -9.31 10.04 5.40
N TRP A 76 -8.03 10.07 5.08
CA TRP A 76 -6.98 10.38 6.07
C TRP A 76 -7.02 11.86 6.52
N ARG A 77 -7.45 12.78 5.66
CA ARG A 77 -7.45 14.24 5.91
C ARG A 77 -8.49 14.72 6.91
N THR A 78 -9.57 13.97 7.09
CA THR A 78 -10.68 14.29 8.01
C THR A 78 -10.60 13.48 9.30
N ASN A 79 -9.65 12.54 9.39
CA ASN A 79 -9.51 11.65 10.53
C ASN A 79 -8.43 12.21 11.46
N GLY A 80 -8.84 12.94 12.49
CA GLY A 80 -7.92 13.61 13.43
C GLY A 80 -6.96 12.66 14.16
N ALA A 81 -7.32 11.37 14.27
CA ALA A 81 -6.44 10.33 14.83
C ALA A 81 -5.30 9.90 13.87
N LEU A 82 -5.43 10.20 12.58
CA LEU A 82 -4.49 9.82 11.51
C LEU A 82 -3.80 11.04 10.88
N GLY A 83 -3.81 12.20 11.57
CA GLY A 83 -3.18 13.44 11.10
C GLY A 83 -4.06 14.33 10.23
N GLY A 84 -5.37 14.09 10.20
CA GLY A 84 -6.35 14.98 9.57
C GLY A 84 -6.55 16.30 10.33
N VAL A 85 -6.98 17.35 9.63
CA VAL A 85 -7.19 18.69 10.22
C VAL A 85 -8.28 18.61 11.28
N ILE A 86 -7.95 19.00 12.51
CA ILE A 86 -8.94 19.29 13.55
C ILE A 86 -9.41 20.72 13.26
N GLU A 87 -10.57 20.87 12.62
CA GLU A 87 -11.23 22.18 12.57
C GLU A 87 -11.59 22.56 14.01
N THR A 88 -10.87 23.53 14.56
CA THR A 88 -11.15 24.20 15.85
C THR A 88 -12.28 25.19 15.72
#